data_AF-A0A164KDY9-F1
#
_entry.id   AF-A0A164KDY9-F1
#
_cell.length_a   1.000
_cell.length_b   1.000
_cell.length_c   1.000
_cell.angle_alpha   90.00
_cell.angle_beta   90.00
_cell.angle_gamma   90.00
#
_symmetry.space_group_name_H-M   'P 1'
#
loop_
_entity.id
_entity.type
_entity.pdbx_description
1 polymer ?
#
loop_
_entity_poly.entity_id
_entity_poly.type
_entity_poly.pdbx_seq_one_letter_code
_entity_poly.pdbx_strand_id
1 'polypeptide(L)' 'MLPMVLLLVGGLAYSGGAILYATKWPNPWPAVFGHHEFFHAATVLAALCHYAAIWLVVLP' A
#
# COMPACT_ATOMS: atom_id res chain seq x y z
N MET A 1 -15.13 7.02 -11.83
CA MET A 1 -15.27 5.92 -10.83
C MET A 1 -13.96 5.19 -10.57
N LEU A 2 -13.23 4.76 -11.61
CA LEU A 2 -11.96 4.04 -11.45
C LEU A 2 -10.91 4.74 -10.56
N PRO A 3 -10.66 6.07 -10.65
CA PRO A 3 -9.71 6.73 -9.74
C PRO A 3 -10.10 6.59 -8.27
N MET A 4 -11.40 6.68 -7.95
CA MET A 4 -11.91 6.51 -6.60
C MET A 4 -11.67 5.09 -6.07
N VAL A 5 -11.84 4.08 -6.93
CA VAL A 5 -11.55 2.68 -6.58
C VAL A 5 -10.06 2.49 -6.31
N LEU A 6 -9.18 3.07 -7.14
CA LEU A 6 -7.74 3.02 -6.92
C LEU A 6 -7.34 3.69 -5.60
N LEU A 7 -7.92 4.84 -5.26
CA LEU A 7 -7.69 5.51 -3.99
C LEU A 7 -8.19 4.67 -2.80
N LEU A 8 -9.36 4.05 -2.91
CA LEU A 8 -9.90 3.17 -1.87
C LEU A 8 -9.00 1.94 -1.66
N VAL A 9 -8.62 1.25 -2.73
CA VAL A 9 -7.74 0.08 -2.68
C VAL A 9 -6.36 0.44 -2.13
N GLY A 10 -5.76 1.52 -2.63
CA GLY A 10 -4.46 1.99 -2.15
C GLY A 10 -4.51 2.41 -0.68
N GLY A 11 -5.57 3.10 -0.26
CA GLY A 11 -5.77 3.51 1.14
C GLY A 11 -5.95 2.32 2.08
N LEU A 12 -6.70 1.29 1.67
CA LEU A 12 -6.86 0.04 2.43
C LEU A 12 -5.53 -0.73 2.51
N ALA A 13 -4.77 -0.81 1.42
CA ALA A 13 -3.45 -1.45 1.41
C ALA A 13 -2.49 -0.73 2.37
N TYR A 14 -2.39 0.59 2.29
CA TYR A 14 -1.54 1.39 3.18
C TYR A 14 -1.92 1.19 4.66
N SER A 15 -3.21 1.28 4.97
CA SER A 15 -3.72 1.13 6.33
C SER A 15 -3.48 -0.29 6.87
N GLY A 16 -3.71 -1.31 6.03
CA GLY A 16 -3.39 -2.69 6.36
C GLY A 16 -1.91 -2.86 6.67
N GLY A 17 -1.02 -2.36 5.80
CA GLY A 17 0.43 -2.37 6.04
C GLY A 17 0.81 -1.66 7.35
N ALA A 18 0.19 -0.53 7.66
CA ALA A 18 0.43 0.20 8.91
C ALA A 18 0.00 -0.63 10.15
N ILE A 19 -1.11 -1.36 10.07
CA ILE A 19 -1.55 -2.29 11.12
C ILE A 19 -0.54 -3.43 11.28
N LEU A 20 -0.06 -4.02 10.18
CA LEU A 20 0.98 -5.06 10.21
C LEU A 20 2.26 -4.55 10.89
N TYR A 21 2.70 -3.34 10.53
CA TYR A 21 3.85 -2.71 11.15
C TYR A 21 3.67 -2.51 12.66
N ALA A 22 2.52 -1.94 13.06
CA ALA A 22 2.22 -1.64 14.45
C ALA A 22 2.10 -2.91 15.32
N THR A 23 1.54 -3.98 14.78
CA THR A 23 1.39 -5.27 15.46
C THR A 23 2.65 -6.14 15.40
N LYS A 24 3.70 -5.68 14.70
CA LYS A 24 4.96 -6.43 14.46
C LYS A 24 4.74 -7.82 13.86
N TRP A 25 3.71 -7.95 13.02
CA TRP A 25 3.30 -9.18 12.37
C TRP A 25 2.89 -8.88 10.92
N PRO A 26 3.17 -9.75 9.93
CA PRO A 26 3.84 -11.05 10.04
C PRO A 26 5.37 -10.95 10.02
N ASN A 27 6.06 -11.98 10.52
CA ASN A 27 7.53 -12.04 10.54
C ASN A 27 8.09 -13.41 10.07
N PRO A 28 7.81 -13.82 8.81
CA PRO A 28 8.24 -15.11 8.28
C PRO A 28 9.76 -15.22 8.12
N TRP A 29 10.44 -14.11 7.76
CA TRP A 29 11.89 -14.08 7.58
C TRP A 29 12.53 -12.90 8.31
N PRO A 30 12.68 -12.96 9.64
CA PRO A 30 13.10 -11.83 10.47
C PRO A 30 14.43 -11.17 10.09
N ALA A 31 15.32 -11.92 9.43
CA ALA A 31 16.62 -11.42 9.02
C ALA A 31 16.59 -10.64 7.69
N VAL A 32 15.54 -10.78 6.86
CA VAL A 32 15.50 -10.23 5.50
C VAL A 32 14.16 -9.62 5.08
N PHE A 33 13.04 -10.14 5.57
CA PHE A 33 11.70 -9.71 5.19
C PHE A 33 10.66 -10.06 6.27
N GLY A 34 10.36 -9.08 7.12
CA GLY A 34 9.36 -9.13 8.17
C GLY A 34 8.33 -8.00 8.05
N HIS A 35 7.67 -7.68 9.16
CA HIS A 35 6.52 -6.76 9.20
C HIS A 35 6.85 -5.36 8.65
N HIS A 36 8.09 -4.91 8.79
CA HIS A 36 8.57 -3.64 8.25
C HIS A 36 8.59 -3.66 6.71
N GLU A 37 9.10 -4.73 6.11
CA GLU A 37 9.15 -4.87 4.67
C GLU A 37 7.75 -5.09 4.07
N PHE A 38 6.84 -5.78 4.78
CA PHE A 38 5.43 -5.84 4.40
C PHE A 38 4.77 -4.45 4.36
N PHE A 39 5.06 -3.59 5.34
CA PHE A 39 4.57 -2.22 5.32
C PHE A 39 5.15 -1.40 4.17
N HIS A 40 6.44 -1.53 3.89
CA HIS A 40 7.05 -0.90 2.72
C HIS A 40 6.39 -1.37 1.42
N ALA A 41 6.18 -2.67 1.23
CA ALA A 41 5.53 -3.20 0.04
C ALA A 41 4.09 -2.68 -0.11
N ALA A 42 3.32 -2.65 0.98
CA ALA A 42 1.97 -2.08 0.99
C ALA A 42 1.97 -0.57 0.66
N THR A 43 2.96 0.17 1.16
CA THR A 43 3.13 1.59 0.85
C THR A 43 3.46 1.83 -0.63
N VAL A 44 4.33 1.00 -1.21
CA VAL A 44 4.65 1.04 -2.65
C VAL A 44 3.39 0.75 -3.48
N LEU A 45 2.61 -0.26 -3.12
CA LEU A 45 1.35 -0.58 -3.79
C LEU A 45 0.36 0.60 -3.72
N ALA A 46 0.19 1.19 -2.54
CA ALA A 46 -0.66 2.36 -2.35
C ALA A 46 -0.22 3.55 -3.20
N ALA A 47 1.09 3.81 -3.26
CA ALA A 47 1.67 4.88 -4.09
C ALA A 47 1.41 4.64 -5.58
N LEU A 48 1.54 3.40 -6.06
CA LEU A 48 1.24 3.04 -7.46
C LEU A 48 -0.24 3.24 -7.80
N CYS A 49 -1.15 2.84 -6.91
CA CYS A 49 -2.59 3.10 -7.08
C CYS A 49 -2.88 4.61 -7.14
N HIS A 50 -2.30 5.39 -6.22
CA HIS A 50 -2.48 6.83 -6.18
C HIS A 50 -1.91 7.52 -7.43
N TYR A 51 -0.71 7.12 -7.85
CA TYR A 51 -0.06 7.61 -9.07
C TYR A 51 -0.93 7.35 -10.30
N ALA A 52 -1.42 6.12 -10.49
CA ALA A 52 -2.31 5.79 -11.59
C ALA A 52 -3.63 6.59 -11.54
N ALA A 53 -4.20 6.78 -10.35
CA ALA A 53 -5.40 7.59 -10.16
C ALA A 53 -5.18 9.05 -10.60
N ILE A 54 -4.03 9.65 -10.27
CA ILE A 54 -3.66 11.00 -10.72
C ILE A 54 -3.64 11.06 -12.25
N TRP A 55 -2.96 10.13 -12.92
CA TRP A 55 -2.86 10.15 -14.37
C TRP A 55 -4.20 9.98 -15.08
N LEU A 56 -5.10 9.15 -14.55
CA LEU A 56 -6.46 8.99 -15.07
C LEU A 56 -7.35 10.22 -14.87
N VAL A 57 -6.95 11.15 -14.00
CA VAL A 57 -7.67 12.42 -13.78
C VAL A 57 -7.04 13.55 -14.58
N VAL A 58 -5.71 13.56 -14.71
CA VAL A 58 -4.95 14.65 -15.33
C VAL A 58 -4.86 14.50 -16.85
N LEU A 59 -4.80 13.27 -17.37
CA LEU A 59 -4.84 13.04 -18.81
C LEU A 59 -6.30 12.99 -19.29
N PRO A 60 -6.64 13.76 -20.36
CA PRO A 60 -7.97 13.77 -20.94
C PRO A 60 -8.34 12.48 -21.67
#